data_AF-A0A3A9TBX0-F1
#
_entry.id   AF-A0A3A9TBX0-F1
#
_cell.length_a   1.000
_cell.length_b   1.000
_cell.length_c   1.000
_cell.angle_alpha   90.00
_cell.angle_beta   90.00
_cell.angle_gamma   90.00
#
_symmetry.space_group_name_H-M   'P 1'
#
loop_
_entity.id
_entity.type
_entity.pdbx_description
1 polymer ?
#
loop_
_entity_poly.entity_id
_entity_poly.type
_entity_poly.pdbx_seq_one_letter_code
_entity_poly.pdbx_strand_id
1 'polypeptide(L)'
;MNIQNFIDKMVLFLPNLPNERERHIKENGELLATVFIENSIMPSVIELLKRNNDKVILKNIFDYFEDVSINADEDLKNIFSITVLEILGNDKDVLEIAKEYMGVETKRNQEQADKDLGRIRIEQKKEIEKFKTRYYKFDIGDGGMRRTGPIFEYLDSNGNWVEDRNLIRKFIGGDTDFDEITEEEANRLAMNRKRRSQK
;
A
#
# COMPACT_ATOMS: atom_id res chain seq x y z
N MET A 1 -6.09 16.56 -19.64
CA MET A 1 -4.82 17.33 -19.73
C MET A 1 -3.78 16.49 -20.44
N ASN A 2 -2.96 17.09 -21.28
CA ASN A 2 -1.85 16.42 -21.96
C ASN A 2 -0.49 16.88 -21.42
N ILE A 3 0.59 16.25 -21.91
CA ILE A 3 1.95 16.54 -21.43
C ILE A 3 2.40 17.99 -21.62
N GLN A 4 1.94 18.66 -22.67
CA GLN A 4 2.26 20.07 -22.88
C GLN A 4 1.58 20.94 -21.82
N ASN A 5 0.31 20.66 -21.49
CA ASN A 5 -0.38 21.34 -20.38
C ASN A 5 0.37 21.16 -19.06
N PHE A 6 0.87 19.94 -18.79
CA PHE A 6 1.65 19.65 -17.60
C PHE A 6 2.91 20.51 -17.50
N ILE A 7 3.72 20.52 -18.55
CA ILE A 7 4.97 21.30 -18.58
C ILE A 7 4.68 22.79 -18.43
N ASP A 8 3.73 23.33 -19.19
CA ASP A 8 3.41 24.75 -19.14
C ASP A 8 2.93 25.17 -17.75
N LYS A 9 2.16 24.32 -17.05
CA LYS A 9 1.72 24.59 -15.69
C LYS A 9 2.87 24.53 -14.69
N MET A 10 3.78 23.56 -14.81
CA MET A 10 4.95 23.44 -13.94
C MET A 10 5.91 24.62 -14.08
N VAL A 11 6.09 25.14 -15.31
CA VAL A 11 6.88 26.35 -15.58
C VAL A 11 6.31 27.58 -14.88
N LEU A 12 4.99 27.65 -14.67
CA LEU A 12 4.37 28.75 -13.92
C LEU A 12 4.59 28.64 -12.40
N PHE A 13 4.69 27.42 -11.86
CA PHE A 13 4.95 27.22 -10.44
C PHE A 13 6.41 27.45 -10.06
N LEU A 14 7.34 27.19 -10.97
CA LEU A 14 8.78 27.13 -10.70
C LEU A 14 9.54 28.18 -11.52
N PRO A 15 9.95 29.30 -10.92
CA PRO A 15 10.43 30.48 -11.64
C PRO A 15 11.78 30.28 -12.36
N ASN A 16 12.55 29.24 -12.06
CA ASN A 16 13.78 28.88 -12.76
C ASN A 16 13.53 28.16 -14.09
N LEU A 17 12.40 27.47 -14.23
CA LEU A 17 12.12 26.61 -15.37
C LEU A 17 11.97 27.31 -16.73
N PRO A 18 11.49 28.56 -16.87
CA PRO A 18 11.45 29.23 -18.16
C PRO A 18 12.82 29.26 -18.85
N ASN A 19 13.87 29.60 -18.10
CA ASN A 19 15.24 29.67 -18.63
C ASN A 19 15.81 28.27 -18.93
N GLU A 20 15.49 27.28 -18.10
CA GLU A 20 15.90 25.90 -18.34
C GLU A 20 15.21 25.31 -19.56
N ARG A 21 13.93 25.61 -19.78
CA ARG A 21 13.18 25.20 -20.97
C ARG A 21 13.79 25.77 -22.25
N GLU A 22 14.11 27.07 -22.25
CA GLU A 22 14.74 27.71 -23.41
C GLU A 22 16.09 27.07 -23.73
N ARG A 23 16.92 26.84 -22.71
CA ARG A 23 18.21 26.17 -22.86
C ARG A 23 18.05 24.75 -23.40
N HIS A 24 17.12 23.98 -22.85
CA HIS A 24 16.86 22.62 -23.27
C HIS A 24 16.46 22.55 -24.74
N ILE A 25 15.57 23.44 -25.21
CA ILE A 25 15.17 23.52 -26.63
C ILE A 25 16.34 23.90 -27.52
N LYS A 26 17.17 24.87 -27.09
CA LYS A 26 18.35 25.31 -27.84
C LYS A 26 19.38 24.18 -28.02
N GLU A 27 19.56 23.36 -26.99
CA GLU A 27 20.55 22.27 -27.00
C GLU A 27 20.06 21.04 -27.78
N ASN A 28 18.77 20.72 -27.70
CA ASN A 28 18.21 19.50 -28.31
C ASN A 28 17.49 19.74 -29.65
N GLY A 29 17.27 21.00 -30.03
CA GLY A 29 16.48 21.39 -31.21
C GLY A 29 14.96 21.35 -30.99
N GLU A 30 14.51 20.65 -29.94
CA GLU A 30 13.11 20.56 -29.52
C GLU A 30 13.00 20.34 -28.01
N LEU A 31 11.77 20.34 -27.49
CA LEU A 31 11.51 20.04 -26.08
C LEU A 31 11.27 18.54 -25.89
N LEU A 32 12.27 17.83 -25.37
CA LEU A 32 12.14 16.42 -25.02
C LEU A 32 11.42 16.30 -23.67
N ALA A 33 10.09 16.15 -23.71
CA ALA A 33 9.22 16.31 -22.55
C ALA A 33 9.61 15.46 -21.33
N THR A 34 9.84 14.16 -21.50
CA THR A 34 10.25 13.26 -20.41
C THR A 34 11.61 13.65 -19.82
N VAL A 35 12.58 13.97 -20.68
CA VAL A 35 13.92 14.42 -20.28
C VAL A 35 13.85 15.74 -19.50
N PHE A 36 13.01 16.67 -19.94
CA PHE A 36 12.82 17.94 -19.25
C PHE A 36 12.11 17.75 -17.89
N ILE A 37 11.15 16.83 -17.81
CA ILE A 37 10.51 16.49 -16.53
C ILE A 37 11.54 15.92 -15.56
N GLU A 38 12.33 14.95 -16.01
CA GLU A 38 13.34 14.25 -15.19
C GLU A 38 14.49 15.16 -14.75
N ASN A 39 15.01 16.00 -15.65
CA ASN A 39 16.26 16.73 -15.40
C ASN A 39 16.08 18.18 -14.95
N SER A 40 14.87 18.74 -15.05
CA SER A 40 14.59 20.14 -14.70
C SER A 40 13.43 20.27 -13.72
N ILE A 41 12.25 19.75 -14.07
CA ILE A 41 11.05 19.89 -13.23
C ILE A 41 11.25 19.16 -11.90
N MET A 42 11.53 17.86 -11.94
CA MET A 42 11.62 17.06 -10.72
C MET A 42 12.73 17.50 -9.76
N PRO A 43 13.96 17.81 -10.21
CA PRO A 43 15.00 18.34 -9.33
C PRO A 43 14.55 19.61 -8.59
N SER A 44 13.85 20.51 -9.29
CA SER A 44 13.29 21.72 -8.68
C SER A 44 12.22 21.40 -7.62
N VAL A 45 11.33 20.44 -7.89
CA VAL A 45 10.33 19.97 -6.91
C VAL A 45 10.99 19.31 -5.70
N ILE A 46 11.99 18.47 -5.91
CA ILE A 46 12.73 17.81 -4.82
C ILE A 46 13.47 18.84 -3.96
N GLU A 47 14.09 19.85 -4.57
CA GLU A 47 14.74 20.92 -3.82
C GLU A 47 13.76 21.70 -2.95
N LEU A 48 12.56 22.02 -3.47
CA LEU A 48 11.50 22.64 -2.68
C LEU A 48 11.06 21.77 -1.50
N LEU A 49 10.88 20.46 -1.73
CA LEU A 49 10.54 19.51 -0.66
C LEU A 49 11.62 19.43 0.40
N LYS A 50 12.90 19.40 0.00
CA LYS A 50 14.05 19.36 0.94
C LYS A 50 14.17 20.63 1.78
N ARG A 51 13.84 21.80 1.22
CA ARG A 51 13.82 23.07 1.95
C ARG A 51 12.58 23.20 2.85
N ASN A 52 11.44 22.65 2.42
CA ASN A 52 10.14 22.63 3.10
C ASN A 52 9.69 23.97 3.72
N ASN A 53 10.06 25.09 3.10
CA ASN A 53 9.76 26.44 3.57
C ASN A 53 8.66 27.12 2.74
N ASP A 54 8.52 26.77 1.47
CA ASP A 54 7.52 27.35 0.54
C ASP A 54 6.26 26.48 0.43
N LYS A 55 5.58 26.26 1.56
CA LYS A 55 4.41 25.35 1.67
C LYS A 55 3.27 25.67 0.71
N VAL A 56 3.07 26.95 0.38
CA VAL A 56 2.02 27.37 -0.56
C VAL A 56 2.31 26.88 -1.98
N ILE A 57 3.57 26.99 -2.43
CA ILE A 57 3.98 26.52 -3.75
C ILE A 57 3.89 25.00 -3.80
N LEU A 58 4.39 24.31 -2.77
CA LEU A 58 4.26 22.85 -2.66
C LEU A 58 2.80 22.42 -2.72
N LYS A 59 1.91 23.05 -1.96
CA LYS A 59 0.48 22.74 -2.03
C LYS A 59 -0.07 22.91 -3.45
N ASN A 60 0.24 24.01 -4.14
CA ASN A 60 -0.25 24.24 -5.50
C ASN A 60 0.28 23.19 -6.50
N ILE A 61 1.54 22.78 -6.37
CA ILE A 61 2.13 21.73 -7.21
C ILE A 61 1.43 20.39 -6.97
N PHE A 62 1.23 20.00 -5.71
CA PHE A 62 0.62 18.72 -5.38
C PHE A 62 -0.91 18.68 -5.61
N ASP A 63 -1.60 19.80 -5.45
CA ASP A 63 -3.00 19.95 -5.91
C ASP A 63 -3.07 19.71 -7.44
N TYR A 64 -2.08 20.19 -8.18
CA TYR A 64 -2.00 19.96 -9.62
C TYR A 64 -1.62 18.51 -9.97
N PHE A 65 -0.73 17.88 -9.21
CA PHE A 65 -0.44 16.45 -9.36
C PHE A 65 -1.66 15.56 -9.11
N GLU A 66 -2.54 15.96 -8.18
CA GLU A 66 -3.83 15.29 -7.97
C GLU A 66 -4.74 15.44 -9.17
N ASP A 67 -4.85 16.66 -9.71
CA ASP A 67 -5.64 16.91 -10.91
C ASP A 67 -5.11 16.09 -12.11
N VAL A 68 -3.79 15.98 -12.28
CA VAL A 68 -3.16 15.14 -13.32
C VAL A 68 -3.54 13.68 -13.11
N SER A 69 -3.43 13.17 -11.88
CA SER A 69 -3.77 11.78 -11.54
C SER A 69 -5.23 11.43 -11.88
N ILE A 70 -6.16 12.39 -11.80
CA ILE A 70 -7.58 12.19 -12.07
C ILE A 70 -7.91 12.45 -13.55
N ASN A 71 -7.51 13.61 -14.07
CA ASN A 71 -8.07 14.22 -15.28
C ASN A 71 -7.09 14.28 -16.49
N ALA A 72 -5.89 13.73 -16.37
CA ALA A 72 -4.97 13.62 -17.52
C ALA A 72 -5.41 12.52 -18.51
N ASP A 73 -4.94 12.65 -19.76
CA ASP A 73 -5.02 11.57 -20.75
C ASP A 73 -4.12 10.39 -20.37
N GLU A 74 -4.31 9.24 -21.04
CA GLU A 74 -3.59 8.01 -20.70
C GLU A 74 -2.07 8.15 -20.89
N ASP A 75 -1.64 8.85 -21.93
CA ASP A 75 -0.23 9.07 -22.23
C ASP A 75 0.46 9.89 -21.13
N LEU A 76 -0.13 11.01 -20.70
CA LEU A 76 0.39 11.79 -19.59
C LEU A 76 0.32 11.01 -18.28
N LYS A 77 -0.76 10.26 -18.00
CA LYS A 77 -0.84 9.44 -16.78
C LYS A 77 0.28 8.42 -16.71
N ASN A 78 0.58 7.75 -17.83
CA ASN A 78 1.67 6.80 -17.90
C ASN A 78 3.02 7.48 -17.65
N ILE A 79 3.32 8.56 -18.38
CA ILE A 79 4.57 9.32 -18.20
C ILE A 79 4.68 9.84 -16.77
N PHE A 80 3.62 10.42 -16.22
CA PHE A 80 3.59 10.95 -14.86
C PHE A 80 3.86 9.86 -13.82
N SER A 81 3.27 8.68 -13.98
CA SER A 81 3.50 7.55 -13.08
C SER A 81 4.96 7.08 -13.12
N ILE A 82 5.50 6.83 -14.32
CA ILE A 82 6.84 6.24 -14.49
C ILE A 82 7.98 7.24 -14.27
N THR A 83 7.71 8.55 -14.34
CA THR A 83 8.74 9.59 -14.13
C THR A 83 8.55 10.30 -12.80
N VAL A 84 7.50 11.10 -12.67
CA VAL A 84 7.28 11.97 -11.50
C VAL A 84 7.11 11.15 -10.22
N LEU A 85 6.23 10.15 -10.22
CA LEU A 85 5.93 9.38 -9.01
C LEU A 85 7.07 8.42 -8.63
N GLU A 86 7.69 7.78 -9.62
CA GLU A 86 8.90 6.96 -9.38
C GLU A 86 10.05 7.80 -8.81
N ILE A 87 10.30 9.00 -9.33
CA ILE A 87 11.36 9.91 -8.85
C ILE A 87 11.07 10.37 -7.42
N LEU A 88 9.80 10.69 -7.08
CA LEU A 88 9.43 11.02 -5.69
C LEU A 88 9.76 9.87 -4.73
N GLY A 89 9.59 8.61 -5.16
CA GLY A 89 9.92 7.44 -4.36
C GLY A 89 11.41 7.10 -4.26
N ASN A 90 12.31 7.80 -4.98
CA ASN A 90 13.76 7.53 -4.95
C ASN A 90 14.40 7.89 -3.59
N ASP A 91 13.81 8.81 -2.86
CA ASP A 91 14.30 9.31 -1.57
C ASP A 91 13.16 9.24 -0.55
N LYS A 92 13.33 8.39 0.47
CA LYS A 92 12.29 8.11 1.45
C LYS A 92 11.91 9.34 2.28
N ASP A 93 12.88 10.17 2.64
CA ASP A 93 12.62 11.35 3.48
C ASP A 93 11.85 12.41 2.69
N VAL A 94 12.22 12.57 1.41
CA VAL A 94 11.50 13.40 0.45
C VAL A 94 10.06 12.90 0.26
N LEU A 95 9.88 11.59 0.08
CA LEU A 95 8.56 11.00 -0.11
C LEU A 95 7.66 11.21 1.11
N GLU A 96 8.18 11.05 2.32
CA GLU A 96 7.41 11.29 3.55
C GLU A 96 6.92 12.74 3.65
N ILE A 97 7.76 13.72 3.29
CA ILE A 97 7.34 15.13 3.22
C ILE A 97 6.29 15.32 2.11
N ALA A 98 6.52 14.75 0.92
CA ALA A 98 5.60 14.87 -0.21
C ALA A 98 4.20 14.33 0.12
N LYS A 99 4.10 13.25 0.92
CA LYS A 99 2.84 12.64 1.37
C LYS A 99 1.96 13.57 2.21
N GLU A 100 2.51 14.64 2.79
CA GLU A 100 1.74 15.69 3.48
C GLU A 100 0.93 16.56 2.51
N TYR A 101 1.40 16.68 1.26
CA TYR A 101 0.79 17.53 0.23
C TYR A 101 -0.02 16.73 -0.80
N MET A 102 0.26 15.43 -0.98
CA MET A 102 -0.44 14.57 -1.93
C MET A 102 -1.94 14.42 -1.62
N GLY A 103 -2.75 14.47 -2.68
CA GLY A 103 -4.14 14.01 -2.65
C GLY A 103 -4.27 12.48 -2.65
N VAL A 104 -5.51 12.00 -2.74
CA VAL A 104 -5.85 10.57 -2.60
C VAL A 104 -5.33 9.78 -3.79
N GLU A 105 -5.59 10.24 -5.01
CA GLU A 105 -5.20 9.50 -6.22
C GLU A 105 -3.69 9.57 -6.47
N THR A 106 -3.06 10.72 -6.20
CA THR A 106 -1.60 10.85 -6.32
C THR A 106 -0.89 9.91 -5.36
N LYS A 107 -1.36 9.82 -4.10
CA LYS A 107 -0.80 8.89 -3.11
C LYS A 107 -1.01 7.43 -3.55
N ARG A 108 -2.20 7.07 -4.01
CA ARG A 108 -2.50 5.71 -4.52
C ARG A 108 -1.61 5.33 -5.70
N ASN A 109 -1.44 6.24 -6.67
CA ASN A 109 -0.61 6.01 -7.84
C ASN A 109 0.88 5.92 -7.48
N GLN A 110 1.34 6.72 -6.52
CA GLN A 110 2.73 6.66 -6.05
C GLN A 110 3.02 5.33 -5.35
N GLU A 111 2.11 4.87 -4.48
CA GLU A 111 2.23 3.56 -3.85
C GLU A 111 2.23 2.42 -4.88
N GLN A 112 1.47 2.56 -5.96
CA GLN A 112 1.47 1.59 -7.04
C GLN A 112 2.81 1.58 -7.79
N ALA A 113 3.37 2.75 -8.13
CA ALA A 113 4.68 2.86 -8.74
C ALA A 113 5.79 2.21 -7.88
N ASP A 114 5.77 2.44 -6.57
CA ASP A 114 6.72 1.80 -5.65
C ASP A 114 6.52 0.27 -5.54
N LYS A 115 5.29 -0.25 -5.69
CA LYS A 115 5.01 -1.69 -5.75
C LYS A 115 5.53 -2.30 -7.05
N ASP A 116 5.31 -1.63 -8.17
CA ASP A 116 5.74 -2.09 -9.49
C ASP A 116 7.27 -2.14 -9.60
N LEU A 117 7.97 -1.23 -8.93
CA LEU A 117 9.43 -1.24 -8.76
C LEU A 117 9.93 -2.18 -7.65
N GLY A 118 9.03 -2.84 -6.90
CA GLY A 118 9.39 -3.73 -5.80
C GLY A 118 9.98 -3.06 -4.56
N ARG A 119 9.86 -1.73 -4.43
CA ARG A 119 10.28 -0.95 -3.24
C ARG A 119 9.38 -1.22 -2.05
N ILE A 120 8.09 -1.36 -2.31
CA ILE A 120 7.14 -1.88 -1.34
C ILE A 120 7.01 -3.38 -1.60
N ARG A 121 7.62 -4.20 -0.75
CA ARG A 121 7.21 -5.59 -0.66
C ARG A 121 5.76 -5.57 -0.20
N ILE A 122 4.85 -6.02 -1.07
CA ILE A 122 3.48 -6.36 -0.67
C ILE A 122 3.63 -7.15 0.62
N GLU A 123 3.00 -6.68 1.69
CA GLU A 123 2.98 -7.36 2.98
C GLU A 123 2.17 -8.66 2.80
N GLN A 124 2.76 -9.64 2.11
CA GLN A 124 2.34 -11.03 2.17
C GLN A 124 2.18 -11.42 3.63
N LYS A 125 2.96 -10.85 4.56
CA LYS A 125 2.76 -11.02 6.00
C LYS A 125 1.35 -10.64 6.49
N LYS A 126 0.76 -9.51 6.12
CA LYS A 126 -0.59 -9.14 6.62
C LYS A 126 -1.68 -9.97 5.98
N GLU A 127 -1.51 -10.35 4.71
CA GLU A 127 -2.45 -11.25 4.03
C GLU A 127 -2.34 -12.69 4.54
N ILE A 128 -1.12 -13.22 4.70
CA ILE A 128 -0.84 -14.52 5.35
C ILE A 128 -1.31 -14.52 6.80
N GLU A 129 -1.13 -13.44 7.56
CA GLU A 129 -1.60 -13.31 8.94
C GLU A 129 -3.13 -13.27 9.03
N LYS A 130 -3.81 -12.65 8.04
CA LYS A 130 -5.27 -12.69 7.89
C LYS A 130 -5.80 -14.12 7.65
N PHE A 131 -4.99 -15.00 7.06
CA PHE A 131 -5.34 -16.41 6.82
C PHE A 131 -4.61 -17.39 7.75
N LYS A 132 -3.90 -16.92 8.77
CA LYS A 132 -3.23 -17.79 9.73
C LYS A 132 -4.28 -18.49 10.60
N THR A 133 -4.20 -19.81 10.68
CA THR A 133 -5.06 -20.58 11.58
C THR A 133 -4.64 -20.34 13.03
N ARG A 134 -5.61 -19.95 13.86
CA ARG A 134 -5.47 -19.90 15.33
C ARG A 134 -6.25 -21.02 15.97
N TYR A 135 -5.71 -21.59 17.03
CA TYR A 135 -6.28 -22.75 17.72
C TYR A 135 -6.64 -22.38 19.15
N TYR A 136 -7.73 -22.94 19.63
CA TYR A 136 -8.27 -22.65 20.96
C TYR A 136 -8.71 -23.94 21.62
N LYS A 137 -8.49 -24.05 22.92
CA LYS A 137 -8.95 -25.16 23.75
C LYS A 137 -10.01 -24.66 24.71
N PHE A 138 -11.11 -25.38 24.87
CA PHE A 138 -12.10 -25.04 25.90
C PHE A 138 -11.55 -25.34 27.30
N ASP A 139 -11.91 -24.49 28.26
CA ASP A 139 -11.52 -24.65 29.67
C ASP A 139 -12.10 -25.93 30.26
N ILE A 140 -13.27 -26.32 29.75
CA ILE A 140 -14.01 -27.50 30.17
C ILE A 140 -13.91 -28.58 29.08
N GLY A 141 -13.27 -29.70 29.44
CA GLY A 141 -13.18 -30.90 28.61
C GLY A 141 -11.99 -30.93 27.66
N ASP A 142 -12.08 -31.78 26.64
CA ASP A 142 -11.06 -32.03 25.62
C ASP A 142 -11.49 -31.51 24.23
N GLY A 143 -12.41 -30.54 24.21
CA GLY A 143 -12.86 -29.88 22.99
C GLY A 143 -11.91 -28.74 22.57
N GLY A 144 -11.95 -28.39 21.30
CA GLY A 144 -11.18 -27.29 20.75
C GLY A 144 -11.88 -26.63 19.57
N MET A 145 -11.42 -25.43 19.23
CA MET A 145 -11.83 -24.70 18.05
C MET A 145 -10.60 -24.25 17.27
N ARG A 146 -10.78 -24.01 15.97
CA ARG A 146 -9.80 -23.28 15.18
C ARG A 146 -10.48 -22.28 14.26
N ARG A 147 -9.76 -21.20 13.96
CA ARG A 147 -10.22 -20.13 13.08
C ARG A 147 -9.19 -19.86 12.00
N THR A 148 -9.62 -19.88 10.75
CA THR A 148 -8.80 -19.52 9.58
C THR A 148 -9.52 -18.43 8.80
N GLY A 149 -9.11 -17.17 9.00
CA GLY A 149 -9.83 -16.02 8.43
C GLY A 149 -11.30 -15.95 8.88
N PRO A 150 -12.30 -16.11 7.97
CA PRO A 150 -13.72 -16.14 8.30
C PRO A 150 -14.28 -17.53 8.65
N ILE A 151 -13.48 -18.60 8.50
CA ILE A 151 -13.91 -19.98 8.73
C ILE A 151 -13.66 -20.33 10.20
N PHE A 152 -14.68 -20.91 10.83
CA PHE A 152 -14.64 -21.39 12.22
C PHE A 152 -14.96 -22.88 12.24
N GLU A 153 -14.13 -23.66 12.93
CA GLU A 153 -14.30 -25.09 13.06
C GLU A 153 -14.19 -25.51 14.53
N TYR A 154 -14.93 -26.54 14.92
CA TYR A 154 -14.78 -27.21 16.22
C TYR A 154 -14.28 -28.64 16.04
N LEU A 155 -13.69 -29.18 17.10
CA LEU A 155 -13.23 -30.56 17.15
C LEU A 155 -14.38 -31.49 17.57
N ASP A 156 -14.85 -32.33 16.65
CA ASP A 156 -15.95 -33.28 16.89
C ASP A 156 -15.53 -34.47 17.77
N SER A 157 -16.48 -35.33 18.15
CA SER A 157 -16.21 -36.53 18.96
C SER A 157 -15.25 -37.55 18.31
N ASN A 158 -15.10 -37.50 16.99
CA ASN A 158 -14.21 -38.37 16.22
C ASN A 158 -12.83 -37.74 16.00
N GLY A 159 -12.58 -36.55 16.57
CA GLY A 159 -11.34 -35.81 16.41
C GLY A 159 -11.15 -35.18 15.03
N ASN A 160 -12.24 -34.91 14.31
CA ASN A 160 -12.23 -34.15 13.07
C ASN A 160 -12.60 -32.69 13.31
N TRP A 161 -12.01 -31.80 12.53
CA TRP A 161 -12.39 -30.38 12.50
C TRP A 161 -13.61 -30.22 11.58
N VAL A 162 -14.69 -29.64 12.11
CA VAL A 162 -15.96 -29.47 11.41
C VAL A 162 -16.35 -28.00 11.43
N GLU A 163 -16.66 -27.42 10.27
CA GLU A 163 -17.10 -26.02 10.16
C GLU A 163 -18.41 -25.80 10.91
N ASP A 164 -18.45 -24.78 11.76
CA ASP A 164 -19.68 -24.27 12.38
C ASP A 164 -19.65 -22.75 12.48
N ARG A 165 -20.48 -22.11 11.66
CA ARG A 165 -20.58 -20.65 11.59
C ARG A 165 -21.20 -20.03 12.83
N ASN A 166 -21.91 -20.80 13.66
CA ASN A 166 -22.49 -20.30 14.90
C ASN A 166 -21.41 -20.00 15.97
N LEU A 167 -20.21 -20.57 15.82
CA LEU A 167 -19.07 -20.33 16.71
C LEU A 167 -18.60 -18.88 16.69
N ILE A 168 -18.94 -18.10 15.65
CA ILE A 168 -18.61 -16.67 15.57
C ILE A 168 -19.09 -15.89 16.80
N ARG A 169 -20.24 -16.29 17.38
CA ARG A 169 -20.82 -15.65 18.57
C ARG A 169 -19.91 -15.76 19.79
N LYS A 170 -19.13 -16.84 19.90
CA LYS A 170 -18.16 -17.04 20.99
C LYS A 170 -16.96 -16.08 20.91
N PHE A 171 -16.69 -15.48 19.76
CA PHE A 171 -15.59 -14.52 19.57
C PHE A 171 -16.01 -13.06 19.69
N ILE A 172 -17.31 -12.76 19.57
CA ILE A 172 -17.84 -11.38 19.61
C ILE A 172 -18.27 -10.97 21.02
N GLY A 173 -18.57 -11.94 21.89
CA GLY A 173 -19.20 -11.70 23.21
C GLY A 173 -18.27 -11.42 24.39
N GLY A 174 -16.95 -11.56 24.26
CA GLY A 174 -15.99 -11.27 25.35
C GLY A 174 -15.93 -12.27 26.52
N ASP A 175 -16.97 -13.11 26.71
CA ASP A 175 -16.91 -14.30 27.57
C ASP A 175 -16.29 -15.46 26.78
N THR A 176 -15.00 -15.71 26.98
CA THR A 176 -14.29 -16.79 26.30
C THR A 176 -13.84 -17.85 27.31
N ASP A 177 -14.61 -18.93 27.42
CA ASP A 177 -14.23 -20.17 28.16
C ASP A 177 -13.17 -20.98 27.37
N PHE A 178 -12.19 -20.30 26.79
CA PHE A 178 -11.15 -20.93 25.98
C PHE A 178 -9.85 -20.14 25.94
N ASP A 179 -8.76 -20.89 25.92
CA ASP A 179 -7.39 -20.38 25.78
C ASP A 179 -6.86 -20.59 24.36
N GLU A 180 -6.14 -19.61 23.81
CA GLU A 180 -5.37 -19.79 22.57
C GLU A 180 -4.21 -20.76 22.83
N ILE A 181 -4.10 -21.79 21.99
CA ILE A 181 -3.10 -22.85 22.08
C ILE A 181 -2.29 -22.96 20.79
N THR A 182 -1.16 -23.65 20.86
CA THR A 182 -0.34 -23.93 19.68
C THR A 182 -0.98 -24.98 18.77
N GLU A 183 -0.59 -24.97 17.49
CA GLU A 183 -1.02 -26.01 16.53
C GLU A 183 -0.62 -27.42 16.99
N GLU A 184 0.55 -27.56 17.60
CA GLU A 184 1.02 -28.85 18.15
C GLU A 184 0.09 -29.38 19.24
N GLU A 185 -0.36 -28.51 20.16
CA GLU A 185 -1.31 -28.87 21.21
C GLU A 185 -2.68 -29.24 20.64
N ALA A 186 -3.14 -28.51 19.63
CA ALA A 186 -4.40 -28.79 18.95
C ALA A 186 -4.36 -30.15 18.22
N ASN A 187 -3.23 -30.49 17.58
CA ASN A 187 -3.03 -31.78 16.95
C ASN A 187 -3.00 -32.93 17.97
N ARG A 188 -2.39 -32.72 19.14
CA ARG A 188 -2.42 -33.69 20.25
C ARG A 188 -3.85 -33.93 20.75
N LEU A 189 -4.66 -32.88 20.89
CA LEU A 189 -6.08 -32.98 21.26
C LEU A 189 -6.86 -33.83 20.25
N ALA A 190 -6.74 -33.53 18.96
CA ALA A 190 -7.41 -34.27 17.89
C ALA A 190 -7.01 -35.76 17.86
N MET A 191 -5.71 -36.06 18.01
CA MET A 191 -5.22 -37.44 18.04
C MET A 191 -5.72 -38.20 19.27
N ASN A 192 -5.73 -37.58 20.44
CA ASN A 192 -6.24 -38.20 21.66
C ASN A 192 -7.73 -38.56 21.53
N ARG A 193 -8.50 -37.70 20.87
CA ARG A 193 -9.93 -37.91 20.61
C ARG A 193 -10.17 -39.05 19.62
N LYS A 194 -9.40 -39.10 18.52
CA LYS A 194 -9.39 -40.23 17.57
C LYS A 194 -9.09 -41.57 18.23
N ARG A 195 -8.14 -41.59 19.17
CA ARG A 195 -7.80 -42.81 19.93
C ARG A 195 -8.92 -43.27 20.87
N ARG A 196 -9.75 -42.34 21.36
CA ARG A 196 -10.90 -42.65 22.23
C ARG A 196 -12.10 -43.14 21.42
N SER A 197 -12.34 -42.57 20.24
CA SER A 197 -13.46 -42.98 19.36
C SER A 197 -13.27 -44.36 18.71
N GLN A 198 -12.06 -44.92 18.76
CA GLN A 198 -11.72 -46.25 18.25
C GLN A 198 -11.75 -47.36 19.33
N LYS A 199 -12.04 -47.00 20.59
CA LYS A 199 -12.25 -47.93 21.69
C LYS A 199 -13.74 -48.11 21.96
#